data_AF-A0A250FRU5-F1
#
_entry.id   AF-A0A250FRU5-F1
#
_cell.length_a   1.000
_cell.length_b   1.000
_cell.length_c   1.000
_cell.angle_alpha   90.00
_cell.angle_beta   90.00
_cell.angle_gamma   90.00
#
_symmetry.space_group_name_H-M   'P 1'
#
loop_
_entity.id
_entity.type
_entity.pdbx_description
1 polymer ?
#
loop_
_entity_poly.entity_id
_entity_poly.type
_entity_poly.pdbx_seq_one_letter_code
_entity_poly.pdbx_strand_id
1 'polypeptide(L)'
;MEREKEIGKKAAILLKGSLQGEVSTRFSGHLSGGKASLQAATAVARMRYSKRADGTKQAYLKGIAIKMPRHGFIQHYGIEASRVRAGGTRTREKPKQTTYFFRAHLYSKGMKDKPFIDEAIEASEAVAYLAEELPKQRGEELLIFIKQQLEKQ
;
A
#
# COMPACT_ATOMS: atom_id res chain seq x y z
N MET A 1 -8.04 9.32 -20.35
CA MET A 1 -7.59 8.02 -19.80
C MET A 1 -6.52 8.14 -18.70
N GLU A 2 -6.05 9.34 -18.32
CA GLU A 2 -4.95 9.50 -17.35
C GLU A 2 -5.35 10.12 -15.99
N ARG A 3 -6.52 10.75 -15.87
CA ARG A 3 -6.92 11.50 -14.67
C ARG A 3 -7.01 10.64 -13.40
N GLU A 4 -7.66 9.47 -13.42
CA GLU A 4 -7.73 8.60 -12.23
C GLU A 4 -6.36 8.02 -11.84
N LYS A 5 -5.49 7.81 -12.83
CA LYS A 5 -4.09 7.42 -12.61
C LYS A 5 -3.27 8.55 -11.98
N GLU A 6 -3.51 9.80 -12.38
CA GLU A 6 -2.90 11.00 -11.80
C GLU A 6 -3.38 11.24 -10.37
N ILE A 7 -4.68 11.12 -10.11
CA ILE A 7 -5.29 11.19 -8.78
C ILE A 7 -4.63 10.15 -7.87
N GLY A 8 -4.55 8.90 -8.33
CA GLY A 8 -3.87 7.83 -7.59
C GLY A 8 -2.40 8.12 -7.31
N LYS A 9 -1.66 8.65 -8.28
CA LYS A 9 -0.25 9.03 -8.12
C LYS A 9 -0.09 10.17 -7.09
N LYS A 10 -0.94 11.20 -7.16
CA LYS A 10 -0.90 12.34 -6.23
C LYS A 10 -1.18 11.89 -4.80
N ALA A 11 -2.23 11.08 -4.61
CA ALA A 11 -2.55 10.50 -3.31
C ALA A 11 -1.41 9.62 -2.77
N ALA A 12 -0.74 8.85 -3.64
CA ALA A 12 0.43 8.07 -3.25
C ALA A 12 1.64 8.96 -2.87
N ILE A 13 1.85 10.10 -3.51
CA ILE A 13 2.91 11.05 -3.14
C ILE A 13 2.65 11.65 -1.76
N LEU A 14 1.42 12.10 -1.50
CA LEU A 14 1.02 12.65 -0.19
C LEU A 14 1.27 11.63 0.94
N LEU A 15 0.78 10.42 0.74
CA LEU A 15 0.92 9.34 1.72
C LEU A 15 2.37 8.89 1.89
N LYS A 16 3.18 8.90 0.83
CA LYS A 16 4.62 8.66 0.92
C LYS A 16 5.32 9.71 1.79
N GLY A 17 5.03 10.99 1.58
CA GLY A 17 5.65 12.09 2.34
C GLY A 17 5.38 11.95 3.84
N SER A 18 4.10 11.75 4.19
CA SER A 18 3.68 11.56 5.58
C SER A 18 4.31 10.31 6.22
N LEU A 19 4.30 9.17 5.52
CA LEU A 19 4.96 7.94 5.99
C LEU A 19 6.46 8.14 6.27
N GLN A 20 7.16 8.83 5.37
CA GLN A 20 8.60 9.08 5.55
C GLN A 20 8.86 10.03 6.74
N GLY A 21 8.00 11.03 6.94
CA GLY A 21 8.00 11.90 8.10
C GLY A 21 7.83 11.12 9.40
N GLU A 22 6.73 10.38 9.54
CA GLU A 22 6.44 9.57 10.74
C GLU A 22 7.55 8.56 11.06
N VAL A 23 8.07 7.91 10.01
CA VAL A 23 9.19 6.97 10.17
C VAL A 23 10.45 7.68 10.67
N SER A 24 10.77 8.86 10.14
CA SER A 24 11.95 9.61 10.56
C SER A 24 11.88 10.05 12.02
N THR A 25 10.70 10.46 12.49
CA THR A 25 10.48 10.92 13.86
C THR A 25 10.56 9.78 14.88
N ARG A 26 10.01 8.60 14.53
CA ARG A 26 9.81 7.49 15.48
C ARG A 26 10.93 6.46 15.51
N PHE A 27 11.78 6.45 14.48
CA PHE A 27 12.80 5.41 14.27
C PHE A 27 14.18 6.02 14.00
N SER A 28 14.74 6.71 15.00
CA SER A 28 16.11 7.24 14.94
C SER A 28 17.17 6.16 14.71
N GLY A 29 16.96 4.94 15.20
CA GLY A 29 17.92 3.83 15.04
C GLY A 29 17.92 3.13 13.67
N HIS A 30 16.89 3.37 12.84
CA HIS A 30 16.78 2.78 11.49
C HIS A 30 17.14 3.78 10.36
N LEU A 31 17.80 4.88 10.74
CA LEU A 31 18.26 5.96 9.86
C LEU A 31 19.48 5.59 9.00
N SER A 32 20.16 4.47 9.28
CA SER A 32 21.44 4.14 8.64
C SER A 32 21.26 3.60 7.21
N GLY A 33 20.78 4.44 6.28
CA GLY A 33 21.08 4.52 4.84
C GLY A 33 21.02 3.27 3.95
N GLY A 34 20.70 2.10 4.48
CA GLY A 34 20.73 0.84 3.75
C GLY A 34 19.46 0.63 2.93
N LYS A 35 19.54 -0.23 1.89
CA LYS A 35 18.40 -0.60 1.03
C LYS A 35 17.18 -1.16 1.77
N ALA A 36 17.33 -1.55 3.05
CA ALA A 36 16.28 -2.09 3.89
C ALA A 36 15.84 -1.14 5.03
N SER A 37 16.20 0.14 5.00
CA SER A 37 15.76 1.11 6.02
C SER A 37 14.25 1.36 5.96
N LEU A 38 13.63 1.66 7.11
CA LEU A 38 12.22 2.02 7.16
C LEU A 38 11.91 3.28 6.34
N GLN A 39 12.90 4.16 6.16
CA GLN A 39 12.77 5.37 5.36
C GLN A 39 12.53 5.09 3.87
N ALA A 40 12.88 3.89 3.41
CA ALA A 40 12.53 3.42 2.07
C ALA A 40 11.05 3.02 1.94
N ALA A 41 10.21 3.25 2.96
CA ALA A 41 8.78 3.12 2.86
C ALA A 41 8.25 4.00 1.72
N THR A 42 7.47 3.39 0.83
CA THR A 42 6.88 4.05 -0.33
C THR A 42 5.41 3.71 -0.44
N ALA A 43 4.65 4.56 -1.11
CA ALA A 43 3.26 4.32 -1.46
C ALA A 43 3.12 4.26 -2.98
N VAL A 44 2.30 3.33 -3.46
CA VAL A 44 2.12 3.09 -4.89
C VAL A 44 0.63 2.92 -5.20
N ALA A 45 0.12 3.69 -6.16
CA ALA A 45 -1.23 3.53 -6.67
C ALA A 45 -1.39 2.15 -7.34
N ARG A 46 -2.38 1.37 -6.91
CA ARG A 46 -2.77 0.11 -7.54
C ARG A 46 -3.89 0.37 -8.53
N MET A 47 -3.57 0.27 -9.81
CA MET A 47 -4.55 0.39 -10.89
C MET A 47 -5.08 -1.00 -11.30
N ARG A 48 -6.36 -1.06 -11.67
CA ARG A 48 -6.98 -2.20 -12.35
C ARG A 48 -7.45 -1.71 -13.72
N TYR A 49 -7.25 -2.51 -14.76
CA TYR A 49 -7.75 -2.19 -16.09
C TYR A 49 -9.06 -2.91 -16.34
N SER A 50 -10.06 -2.21 -16.88
CA SER A 50 -11.29 -2.81 -17.41
C SER A 50 -11.67 -2.16 -18.74
N LYS A 51 -12.60 -2.80 -19.46
CA LYS A 51 -13.15 -2.28 -20.72
C LYS A 51 -14.34 -1.39 -20.42
N ARG A 52 -14.39 -0.22 -21.04
CA ARG A 52 -15.57 0.65 -21.08
C ARG A 52 -16.65 0.07 -22.01
N ALA A 53 -17.86 0.62 -21.90
CA ALA A 53 -18.95 0.36 -22.84
C ALA A 53 -18.56 0.67 -24.30
N ASP A 54 -17.74 1.71 -24.52
CA ASP A 54 -17.19 2.08 -25.83
C ASP A 54 -16.03 1.18 -26.30
N GLY A 55 -15.71 0.10 -25.59
CA GLY A 55 -14.64 -0.85 -25.95
C GLY A 55 -13.20 -0.42 -25.62
N THR A 56 -13.00 0.82 -25.17
CA THR A 56 -11.68 1.35 -24.76
C THR A 56 -11.24 0.82 -23.38
N LYS A 57 -9.93 0.64 -23.17
CA LYS A 57 -9.37 0.18 -21.88
C LYS A 57 -9.20 1.36 -20.92
N GLN A 58 -9.86 1.34 -19.77
CA GLN A 58 -9.67 2.33 -18.71
C GLN A 58 -8.90 1.76 -17.53
N ALA A 59 -8.02 2.58 -16.95
CA ALA A 59 -7.38 2.32 -15.67
C ALA A 59 -8.23 2.90 -14.53
N TYR A 60 -8.66 2.04 -13.62
CA TYR A 60 -9.39 2.38 -12.40
C TYR A 60 -8.48 2.25 -11.18
N LEU A 61 -8.55 3.21 -10.26
CA LEU A 61 -7.82 3.15 -9.01
C LEU A 61 -8.51 2.16 -8.07
N LYS A 62 -7.81 1.07 -7.73
CA LYS A 62 -8.28 0.06 -6.76
C LYS A 62 -7.92 0.45 -5.33
N GLY A 63 -6.83 1.20 -5.15
CA GLY A 63 -6.36 1.66 -3.84
C GLY A 63 -4.87 2.01 -3.86
N ILE A 64 -4.32 2.34 -2.71
CA ILE A 64 -2.90 2.65 -2.52
C ILE A 64 -2.24 1.49 -1.76
N ALA A 65 -1.12 0.99 -2.27
CA ALA A 65 -0.29 0.01 -1.59
C ALA A 65 0.87 0.70 -0.87
N ILE A 66 1.02 0.41 0.42
CA ILE A 66 2.20 0.78 1.18
C ILE A 66 3.23 -0.34 1.04
N LYS A 67 4.44 0.01 0.59
CA LYS A 67 5.58 -0.88 0.46
C LYS A 67 6.64 -0.47 1.46
N MET A 68 6.96 -1.34 2.39
CA MET A 68 7.98 -1.09 3.41
C MET A 68 8.70 -2.38 3.80
N PRO A 69 9.86 -2.27 4.47
CA PRO A 69 10.52 -3.43 5.06
C PRO A 69 9.61 -4.16 6.05
N ARG A 70 9.74 -5.48 6.09
CA ARG A 70 8.95 -6.37 6.94
C ARG A 70 8.92 -5.96 8.40
N HIS A 71 10.05 -5.51 8.94
CA HIS A 71 10.15 -5.15 10.37
C HIS A 71 9.30 -3.93 10.72
N GLY A 72 9.13 -2.98 9.79
CA GLY A 72 8.25 -1.82 10.00
C GLY A 72 6.80 -2.22 10.15
N PHE A 73 6.33 -3.13 9.30
CA PHE A 73 4.98 -3.67 9.42
C PHE A 73 4.78 -4.41 10.74
N ILE A 74 5.74 -5.24 11.14
CA ILE A 74 5.68 -5.97 12.41
C ILE A 74 5.64 -5.00 13.61
N GLN A 75 6.44 -3.94 13.57
CA GLN A 75 6.51 -2.96 14.64
C GLN A 75 5.26 -2.08 14.70
N HIS A 76 4.54 -1.91 13.58
CA HIS A 76 3.28 -1.20 13.56
C HIS A 76 2.22 -1.86 14.47
N TYR A 77 2.07 -3.19 14.37
CA TYR A 77 1.11 -3.96 15.16
C TYR A 77 1.66 -4.49 16.49
N GLY A 78 2.98 -4.41 16.68
CA GLY A 78 3.66 -4.99 17.84
C GLY A 78 3.71 -6.52 17.82
N ILE A 79 4.58 -7.07 18.67
CA ILE A 79 4.69 -8.51 18.94
C ILE A 79 4.95 -8.71 20.43
N GLU A 80 4.21 -9.63 21.05
CA GLU A 80 4.41 -10.02 22.43
C GLU A 80 5.80 -10.62 22.68
N ALA A 81 6.32 -10.42 23.89
CA ALA A 81 7.57 -11.04 24.32
C ALA A 81 7.47 -12.56 24.27
N SER A 82 8.57 -13.21 23.90
CA SER A 82 8.67 -14.68 23.79
C SER A 82 7.79 -15.32 22.72
N ARG A 83 7.08 -14.55 21.89
CA ARG A 83 6.35 -15.07 20.75
C ARG A 83 7.34 -15.58 19.70
N VAL A 84 7.34 -16.88 19.49
CA VAL A 84 8.20 -17.55 18.51
C VAL A 84 7.57 -17.42 17.13
N ARG A 85 8.30 -16.83 16.18
CA ARG A 85 7.97 -17.05 14.79
C ARG A 85 8.40 -18.48 14.48
N ALA A 86 7.45 -19.43 14.51
CA ALA A 86 7.72 -20.87 14.36
C ALA A 86 8.67 -21.09 13.17
N GLY A 87 9.82 -21.73 13.42
CA GLY A 87 10.72 -22.14 12.37
C GLY A 87 10.11 -23.28 11.56
N GLY A 88 10.68 -23.57 10.39
CA GLY A 88 10.19 -24.68 9.59
C GLY A 88 10.95 -24.85 8.29
N THR A 89 10.41 -25.71 7.44
CA THR A 89 10.92 -25.97 6.10
C THR A 89 9.90 -25.50 5.06
N ARG A 90 10.39 -24.95 3.96
CA ARG A 90 9.60 -24.65 2.77
C ARG A 90 10.23 -25.34 1.58
N THR A 91 9.46 -26.19 0.92
CA THR A 91 9.89 -26.86 -0.29
C THR A 91 9.33 -26.10 -1.49
N ARG A 92 10.23 -25.61 -2.36
CA ARG A 92 9.88 -25.07 -3.68
C ARG A 92 10.07 -26.18 -4.69
N GLU A 93 9.05 -26.50 -5.48
CA GLU A 93 9.11 -27.63 -6.42
C GLU A 93 9.70 -27.27 -7.79
N LYS A 94 9.58 -26.01 -8.24
CA LYS A 94 9.98 -25.58 -9.59
C LYS A 94 10.86 -24.34 -9.61
N PRO A 95 11.81 -24.20 -10.56
CA PRO A 95 12.35 -25.14 -11.55
C PRO A 95 13.06 -26.42 -11.06
N LYS A 96 13.52 -26.50 -9.81
CA LYS A 96 14.01 -27.73 -9.19
C LYS A 96 13.50 -27.80 -7.75
N GLN A 97 13.34 -29.01 -7.23
CA GLN A 97 12.96 -29.21 -5.84
C GLN A 97 14.07 -28.68 -4.93
N THR A 98 13.79 -27.60 -4.20
CA THR A 98 14.73 -27.00 -3.25
C THR A 98 14.01 -26.78 -1.93
N THR A 99 14.50 -27.44 -0.89
CA THR A 99 14.01 -27.28 0.47
C THR A 99 14.83 -26.20 1.16
N TYR A 100 14.16 -25.15 1.61
CA TYR A 100 14.77 -24.08 2.37
C TYR A 100 14.32 -24.18 3.82
N PHE A 101 15.30 -24.17 4.72
CA PHE A 101 15.05 -24.05 6.16
C PHE A 101 14.98 -22.57 6.55
N PHE A 102 13.99 -22.20 7.35
CA PHE A 102 13.93 -20.87 7.94
C PHE A 102 13.99 -20.99 9.47
N ARG A 103 14.97 -20.30 10.05
CA ARG A 103 15.20 -20.28 11.49
C ARG A 103 14.00 -19.66 12.20
N ALA A 104 13.65 -20.25 13.34
CA ALA A 104 12.76 -19.61 14.29
C ALA A 104 13.40 -18.29 14.72
N HIS A 105 12.62 -17.22 14.70
CA HIS A 105 13.05 -15.93 15.22
C HIS A 105 12.28 -15.65 16.50
N LEU A 106 13.00 -15.51 17.60
CA LEU A 106 12.43 -15.27 18.91
C LEU A 106 12.45 -13.77 19.20
N TYR A 107 11.28 -13.19 19.43
CA TYR A 107 11.18 -11.81 19.89
C TYR A 107 11.33 -11.79 21.41
N SER A 108 12.57 -11.98 21.90
CA SER A 108 12.86 -12.20 23.33
C SER A 108 12.30 -11.11 24.26
N LYS A 109 12.33 -9.85 23.82
CA LYS A 109 11.80 -8.71 24.59
C LYS A 109 10.42 -8.22 24.12
N GLY A 110 9.85 -8.86 23.09
CA GLY A 110 8.70 -8.32 22.37
C GLY A 110 9.04 -7.02 21.63
N MET A 111 8.06 -6.45 20.96
CA MET A 111 8.12 -5.14 20.32
C MET A 111 6.80 -4.43 20.60
N LYS A 112 6.88 -3.26 21.26
CA LYS A 112 5.71 -2.39 21.43
C LYS A 112 5.23 -1.93 20.06
N ASP A 113 3.93 -1.98 19.88
CA ASP A 113 3.23 -1.41 18.74
C ASP A 113 3.50 0.09 18.64
N LYS A 114 3.65 0.56 17.41
CA LYS A 114 3.76 1.98 17.09
C LYS A 114 2.82 2.25 15.92
N PRO A 115 1.67 2.91 16.12
CA PRO A 115 0.65 3.07 15.09
C PRO A 115 1.03 4.08 13.98
N PHE A 116 2.30 4.15 13.57
CA PHE A 116 2.84 5.13 12.63
C PHE A 116 2.26 5.04 11.22
N ILE A 117 1.71 3.90 10.80
CA ILE A 117 1.07 3.77 9.49
C ILE A 117 -0.29 4.47 9.51
N ASP A 118 -1.08 4.25 10.55
CA ASP A 118 -2.40 4.86 10.71
C ASP A 118 -2.27 6.37 10.85
N GLU A 119 -1.33 6.82 11.68
CA GLU A 119 -1.04 8.25 11.84
C GLU A 119 -0.54 8.89 10.55
N ALA A 120 0.28 8.18 9.77
CA ALA A 120 0.70 8.67 8.46
C ALA A 120 -0.46 8.76 7.47
N ILE A 121 -1.42 7.82 7.52
CA ILE A 121 -2.63 7.86 6.67
C ILE A 121 -3.47 9.08 7.03
N GLU A 122 -3.72 9.30 8.32
CA GLU A 122 -4.49 10.44 8.83
C GLU A 122 -3.82 11.77 8.46
N ALA A 123 -2.54 11.92 8.76
CA ALA A 123 -1.77 13.14 8.47
C ALA A 123 -1.56 13.39 6.96
N SER A 124 -1.68 12.37 6.11
CA SER A 124 -1.49 12.55 4.66
C SER A 124 -2.65 13.22 3.94
N GLU A 125 -3.83 13.27 4.57
CA GLU A 125 -5.10 13.69 3.95
C GLU A 125 -5.45 12.94 2.65
N ALA A 126 -4.71 11.87 2.31
CA ALA A 126 -4.85 11.18 1.04
C ALA A 126 -6.22 10.51 0.90
N VAL A 127 -6.81 10.08 2.02
CA VAL A 127 -8.17 9.52 2.06
C VAL A 127 -9.21 10.57 1.71
N ALA A 128 -9.13 11.76 2.31
CA ALA A 128 -10.03 12.87 2.02
C ALA A 128 -9.93 13.31 0.56
N TYR A 129 -8.69 13.47 0.06
CA TYR A 129 -8.43 13.79 -1.35
C TYR A 129 -9.03 12.76 -2.32
N LEU A 130 -8.86 11.46 -2.05
CA LEU A 130 -9.45 10.41 -2.88
C LEU A 130 -10.98 10.37 -2.81
N ALA A 131 -11.55 10.61 -1.62
CA ALA A 131 -12.98 10.65 -1.40
C ALA A 131 -13.66 11.79 -2.16
N GLU A 132 -12.95 12.90 -2.38
CA GLU A 132 -13.47 14.04 -3.14
C GLU A 132 -13.31 13.85 -4.66
N GLU A 133 -12.13 13.43 -5.11
CA GLU A 133 -11.80 13.45 -6.54
C GLU A 133 -12.30 12.22 -7.32
N LEU A 134 -12.36 11.05 -6.69
CA LEU A 134 -12.84 9.83 -7.37
C LEU A 134 -14.32 9.89 -7.76
N PRO A 135 -15.26 10.34 -6.89
CA PRO A 135 -16.66 10.44 -7.27
C PRO A 135 -16.91 11.44 -8.40
N LYS A 136 -16.18 12.56 -8.44
CA LYS A 136 -16.29 13.53 -9.56
C LYS A 136 -15.97 12.85 -10.89
N GLN A 137 -14.83 12.15 -10.95
CA GLN A 137 -14.40 11.40 -12.13
C GLN A 137 -15.39 10.28 -12.52
N ARG A 138 -15.82 9.47 -11.55
CA ARG A 138 -16.68 8.31 -11.83
C ARG A 138 -18.14 8.71 -12.09
N GLY A 139 -18.60 9.78 -11.47
CA GLY A 139 -19.94 10.35 -11.67
C GLY A 139 -20.13 10.90 -13.08
N GLU A 140 -19.13 11.59 -13.63
CA GLU A 140 -19.12 12.03 -15.03
C GLU A 140 -19.28 10.84 -16.00
N GLU A 141 -18.61 9.72 -15.74
CA GLU A 141 -18.73 8.51 -16.56
C GLU A 141 -20.10 7.86 -16.51
N LEU A 142 -20.71 7.78 -15.32
CA LEU A 142 -22.05 7.23 -15.15
C LEU A 142 -23.09 8.08 -15.89
N LEU A 143 -22.99 9.41 -15.84
CA LEU A 143 -23.88 10.31 -16.56
C LEU A 143 -23.77 10.14 -18.08
N ILE A 144 -22.55 10.03 -18.62
CA ILE A 144 -22.32 9.78 -20.05
C ILE A 144 -22.93 8.44 -20.45
N PHE A 145 -22.74 7.39 -19.64
CA PHE A 145 -23.31 6.08 -19.91
C PHE A 145 -24.86 6.11 -19.91
N ILE A 146 -25.48 6.78 -18.95
CA ILE A 146 -26.95 6.93 -18.88
C ILE A 146 -27.46 7.68 -20.12
N LYS A 147 -26.81 8.78 -20.50
CA LYS A 147 -27.17 9.56 -21.69
C LYS A 147 -27.11 8.70 -22.96
N GLN A 148 -26.04 7.92 -23.16
CA GLN A 148 -25.91 7.02 -24.31
C GLN A 148 -26.97 5.91 -24.35
N GLN A 149 -27.46 5.45 -23.19
CA GLN A 149 -28.55 4.48 -23.12
C GLN A 149 -29.90 5.12 -23.48
N LEU A 150 -30.14 6.36 -23.02
CA LEU A 150 -31.35 7.11 -23.35
C LEU A 150 -31.42 7.52 -24.83
N GLU A 151 -30.30 7.88 -25.45
CA GLU A 151 -30.24 8.24 -26.89
C GLU A 151 -30.37 7.03 -27.83
N LYS A 152 -30.27 5.80 -27.32
CA LYS A 152 -30.46 4.56 -28.09
C LYS A 152 -31.89 4.01 -28.01
N GLN A 153 -32.73 4.58 -27.16
CA GLN A 153 -34.18 4.32 -27.10
C GLN A 153 -34.92 5.28 -28.03
#